data_AF-A0A4Q1QYS0-F1
#
_entry.id   AF-A0A4Q1QYS0-F1
#
_cell.length_a   1.000
_cell.length_b   1.000
_cell.length_c   1.000
_cell.angle_alpha   90.00
_cell.angle_beta   90.00
_cell.angle_gamma   90.00
#
_symmetry.space_group_name_H-M   'P 1'
#
loop_
_entity.id
_entity.type
_entity.pdbx_description
1 polymer ?
#
loop_
_entity_poly.entity_id
_entity_poly.type
_entity_poly.pdbx_seq_one_letter_code
_entity_poly.pdbx_strand_id
1 'polypeptide(L)' 'MTSQNQTIQQQGTHQWVITLEKPGLASGSWYGVYTPPVGATRHDVFKVLKSGIEAENPELAGATVIFFALEPNTL' A
#
# COMPACT_ATOMS: atom_id res chain seq x y z
N MET A 1 -8.83 -26.22 -28.60
CA MET A 1 -7.69 -25.38 -29.02
C MET A 1 -8.01 -23.94 -28.68
N THR A 2 -7.35 -23.39 -27.66
CA THR A 2 -6.92 -21.98 -27.52
C THR A 2 -6.27 -21.85 -26.13
N SER A 3 -4.97 -22.10 -26.06
CA SER A 3 -4.17 -21.70 -24.89
C SER A 3 -4.11 -20.18 -24.89
N GLN A 4 -4.82 -19.53 -23.97
CA GLN A 4 -4.66 -18.11 -23.72
C GLN A 4 -3.29 -17.91 -23.04
N ASN A 5 -2.36 -17.30 -23.77
CA ASN A 5 -1.11 -16.79 -23.19
C ASN A 5 -1.47 -15.74 -22.14
N GLN A 6 -1.54 -16.13 -20.88
CA GLN A 6 -1.55 -15.20 -19.77
C GLN A 6 -0.17 -14.53 -19.73
N THR A 7 -0.08 -13.33 -20.27
CA THR A 7 1.06 -12.45 -19.99
C THR A 7 1.04 -12.20 -18.48
N ILE A 8 1.97 -12.84 -17.76
CA ILE A 8 2.22 -12.50 -16.36
C ILE A 8 2.73 -11.06 -16.39
N GLN A 9 1.84 -10.09 -16.21
CA GLN A 9 2.24 -8.71 -16.02
C GLN A 9 3.07 -8.67 -14.74
N GLN A 10 4.37 -8.39 -14.88
CA GLN A 10 5.20 -8.13 -13.72
C GLN A 10 4.60 -6.92 -13.00
N GLN A 11 4.28 -7.11 -11.72
CA GLN A 11 3.62 -6.08 -10.92
C GLN A 11 4.45 -4.79 -10.87
N GLY A 12 5.78 -4.91 -10.87
CA GLY A 12 6.70 -3.77 -10.86
C GLY A 12 6.70 -3.02 -9.52
N THR A 13 7.49 -1.96 -9.46
CA THR A 13 7.56 -1.08 -8.29
C THR A 13 6.46 -0.03 -8.39
N HIS A 14 5.79 0.24 -7.27
CA HIS A 14 4.75 1.25 -7.17
C HIS A 14 5.17 2.36 -6.23
N GLN A 15 4.80 3.61 -6.55
CA GLN A 15 4.79 4.72 -5.60
C GLN A 15 3.50 4.63 -4.79
N TRP A 16 3.59 4.84 -3.49
CA TRP A 16 2.44 4.83 -2.60
C TRP A 16 2.41 6.07 -1.70
N VAL A 17 1.20 6.44 -1.30
CA VAL A 17 0.93 7.46 -0.28
C VAL A 17 -0.23 6.94 0.58
N ILE A 18 -0.12 7.05 1.90
CA ILE A 18 -1.20 6.72 2.84
C ILE A 18 -1.28 7.80 3.92
N THR A 19 -2.51 8.20 4.24
CA THR A 19 -2.79 9.14 5.34
C THR A 19 -3.61 8.43 6.38
N LEU A 20 -3.11 8.44 7.63
CA LEU A 20 -3.80 7.88 8.79
C LEU A 20 -4.26 9.02 9.70
N GLU A 21 -5.43 8.84 10.28
CA GLU A 21 -5.98 9.73 11.29
C GLU A 21 -6.60 8.92 12.43
N LYS A 22 -6.19 9.27 13.65
CA LYS A 22 -6.81 8.85 14.90
C LYS A 22 -7.29 10.10 15.62
N PRO A 23 -8.60 10.42 15.53
CA PRO A 23 -9.14 11.70 15.97
C PRO A 23 -8.73 12.07 17.40
N GLY A 24 -8.25 13.30 17.58
CA GLY A 24 -7.83 13.82 18.88
C GLY A 24 -6.52 13.23 19.43
N LEU A 25 -5.84 12.35 18.67
CA LEU A 25 -4.61 11.72 19.13
C LEU A 25 -3.43 11.93 18.17
N ALA A 26 -3.55 11.46 16.92
CA ALA A 26 -2.45 11.48 15.96
C ALA A 26 -2.96 11.46 14.52
N SER A 27 -2.23 12.11 13.63
CA SER A 27 -2.48 12.08 12.19
C SER A 27 -1.18 12.25 11.43
N GLY A 28 -1.05 11.63 10.27
CA GLY A 28 0.13 11.79 9.42
C GLY A 28 -0.06 11.22 8.02
N SER A 29 0.89 11.55 7.17
CA SER A 29 1.00 11.00 5.82
C SER A 29 2.37 10.36 5.64
N TRP A 30 2.37 9.15 5.11
CA TRP A 30 3.57 8.40 4.73
C TRP A 30 3.53 8.14 3.24
N TYR A 31 4.70 8.03 2.64
CA TYR A 31 4.85 7.73 1.24
C TYR A 31 6.16 6.98 1.00
N GLY A 32 6.24 6.32 -0.14
CA GLY A 32 7.45 5.62 -0.54
C GLY A 32 7.21 4.77 -1.76
N VAL A 33 8.14 3.84 -2.00
CA VAL A 33 8.02 2.86 -3.05
C VAL A 33 7.85 1.46 -2.46
N TYR A 34 7.11 0.59 -3.14
CA TYR A 34 6.95 -0.80 -2.76
C TYR A 34 6.91 -1.69 -4.00
N THR A 35 7.68 -2.78 -3.98
CA THR A 35 7.66 -3.82 -5.01
C THR A 35 6.90 -5.03 -4.48
N PRO A 36 5.59 -5.15 -4.77
CA PRO A 36 4.78 -6.26 -4.30
C PRO A 36 5.26 -7.62 -4.86
N PRO A 37 5.11 -8.71 -4.08
CA PRO A 37 5.24 -10.06 -4.61
C PRO A 37 4.29 -10.32 -5.77
N VAL A 38 4.66 -11.24 -6.66
CA VAL A 38 3.81 -11.64 -7.79
C VAL A 38 2.45 -12.12 -7.30
N GLY A 39 1.38 -11.55 -7.86
CA GLY A 39 0.00 -11.89 -7.53
C GLY A 39 -0.55 -11.18 -6.29
N ALA A 40 0.25 -10.38 -5.59
CA ALA A 40 -0.24 -9.59 -4.47
C ALA A 40 -1.26 -8.56 -4.97
N THR A 41 -2.33 -8.37 -4.20
CA THR A 41 -3.36 -7.40 -4.55
C THR A 41 -3.03 -6.02 -3.98
N ARG A 42 -3.68 -4.97 -4.50
CA ARG A 42 -3.65 -3.63 -3.89
C ARG A 42 -4.02 -3.66 -2.40
N HIS A 43 -4.92 -4.56 -2.01
CA HIS A 43 -5.34 -4.71 -0.62
C HIS A 43 -4.25 -5.36 0.26
N ASP A 44 -3.46 -6.28 -0.28
CA ASP A 44 -2.32 -6.85 0.44
C ASP A 44 -1.24 -5.81 0.71
N VAL A 45 -0.92 -4.99 -0.29
CA VAL A 45 -0.01 -3.84 -0.14
C VAL A 45 -0.53 -2.87 0.94
N PHE A 46 -1.81 -2.52 0.87
CA PHE A 46 -2.45 -1.65 1.86
C PHE A 46 -2.28 -2.17 3.30
N LYS A 47 -2.54 -3.46 3.55
CA LYS A 47 -2.40 -4.07 4.89
C LYS A 47 -0.96 -4.01 5.37
N VAL A 48 -0.01 -4.39 4.50
CA VAL A 48 1.43 -4.38 4.83
C VAL A 48 1.88 -2.98 5.23
N LEU A 49 1.61 -1.98 4.38
CA LEU A 49 2.00 -0.60 4.65
C LEU A 49 1.36 -0.05 5.93
N LYS A 50 0.04 -0.22 6.12
CA LYS A 50 -0.65 0.23 7.32
C LYS A 50 -0.07 -0.42 8.58
N SER A 51 0.13 -1.74 8.56
CA SER A 51 0.69 -2.46 9.71
C SER A 51 2.12 -2.02 10.05
N GLY A 52 2.93 -1.72 9.03
CA GLY A 52 4.29 -1.20 9.23
C GLY A 52 4.28 0.17 9.90
N ILE A 53 3.43 1.08 9.42
CA ILE A 53 3.27 2.41 10.02
C ILE A 53 2.78 2.30 11.47
N GLU A 54 1.79 1.45 11.76
CA GLU A 54 1.29 1.26 13.13
C GLU A 54 2.32 0.61 14.06
N ALA A 55 3.20 -0.26 13.54
CA ALA A 55 4.28 -0.86 14.32
C ALA A 55 5.37 0.17 14.69
N GLU A 56 5.69 1.08 13.79
CA GLU A 56 6.65 2.16 14.01
C GLU A 56 6.06 3.32 14.85
N ASN A 57 4.74 3.47 14.85
CA ASN A 57 4.02 4.57 15.48
C ASN A 57 2.82 4.02 16.30
N PRO A 58 3.06 3.46 17.51
CA PRO A 58 2.02 2.77 18.29
C PRO A 58 0.80 3.62 18.64
N GLU A 59 0.95 4.95 18.74
CA GLU A 59 -0.15 5.89 18.96
C GLU A 59 -1.19 5.84 17.83
N LEU A 60 -0.78 5.48 16.61
CA LEU A 60 -1.64 5.30 15.44
C LEU A 60 -2.26 3.91 15.34
N ALA A 61 -2.01 3.00 16.28
CA ALA A 61 -2.67 1.70 16.28
C ALA A 61 -4.20 1.85 16.27
N GLY A 62 -4.85 1.26 15.27
CA GLY A 62 -6.29 1.37 15.02
C GLY A 62 -6.72 2.67 14.33
N ALA A 63 -5.79 3.47 13.79
CA ALA A 63 -6.12 4.70 13.06
C ALA A 63 -6.91 4.41 11.78
N THR A 64 -7.78 5.34 11.42
CA THR A 64 -8.55 5.33 10.18
C THR A 64 -7.66 5.76 9.02
N VAL A 65 -7.80 5.10 7.88
CA VAL A 65 -7.14 5.51 6.64
C VAL A 65 -8.04 6.52 5.94
N ILE A 66 -7.57 7.76 5.84
CA ILE A 66 -8.33 8.86 5.21
C ILE A 66 -7.98 8.98 3.71
N PHE A 67 -6.77 8.56 3.33
CA PHE A 67 -6.33 8.55 1.94
C PHE A 67 -5.37 7.38 1.68
N PHE A 68 -5.49 6.76 0.51
CA PHE A 68 -4.54 5.75 0.04
C PHE A 68 -4.44 5.73 -1.49
N ALA A 69 -3.23 5.92 -2.01
CA ALA A 69 -2.88 5.80 -3.41
C ALA A 69 -1.75 4.78 -3.60
N LEU A 70 -1.81 4.04 -4.70
CA LEU A 70 -0.81 3.06 -5.09
C LEU A 70 -0.77 3.02 -6.61
N GLU A 71 0.27 3.60 -7.19
CA GLU A 71 0.38 3.81 -8.64
C GLU A 71 1.69 3.20 -9.15
N PRO A 72 1.75 2.68 -10.40
CA PRO A 72 3.01 2.26 -11.00
C PRO A 72 4.07 3.37 -10.93
N ASN A 73 5.30 3.02 -10.53
CA ASN A 73 6.40 3.99 -10.41
C ASN A 73 7.12 4.18 -11.76
N THR A 74 6.40 4.71 -12.74
CA THR A 74 6.90 5.01 -14.09
C THR A 74 6.61 6.46 -14.45
N LEU A 75 7.53 7.11 -15.17
CA LEU A 75 7.43 8.52 -15.61
C LEU A 75 6.71 8.67 -16.95
#